data_AF-A0AA91V9F2-F1
#
_entry.id   AF-A0AA91V9F2-F1
#
_cell.length_a   1.000
_cell.length_b   1.000
_cell.length_c   1.000
_cell.angle_alpha   90.00
_cell.angle_beta   90.00
_cell.angle_gamma   90.00
#
_symmetry.space_group_name_H-M   'P 1'
#
loop_
_entity.id
_entity.type
_entity.pdbx_description
1 polymer ?
#
loop_
_entity_poly.entity_id
_entity_poly.type
_entity_poly.pdbx_seq_one_letter_code
_entity_poly.pdbx_strand_id
1 'polypeptide(L)'
;MKWLLVLFILIPAVEVTVLIGSSHLIGMWPTFAMIVFTAVLGAYLAKQQGFKVLREIQSRLNRGEMPGDAVIDGIFVFIGGVLLLVPGYVTDIIGFVFIFPITRRLLKPMIMKWLEWKLRRNTTIIVQK
;
A
#
# COMPACT_ATOMS: atom_id res chain seq x y z
N MET A 1 -16.75 -8.94 -9.47
CA MET A 1 -17.80 -8.58 -8.48
C MET A 1 -17.80 -9.53 -7.27
N LYS A 2 -18.13 -10.82 -7.42
CA LYS A 2 -18.23 -11.78 -6.28
C LYS A 2 -16.98 -11.86 -5.38
N TRP A 3 -15.79 -11.86 -5.99
CA TRP A 3 -14.51 -11.91 -5.26
C TRP A 3 -14.22 -10.68 -4.39
N LEU A 4 -14.68 -9.49 -4.78
CA LEU A 4 -14.53 -8.27 -3.97
C LEU A 4 -15.38 -8.32 -2.71
N LEU A 5 -16.60 -8.84 -2.81
CA LEU A 5 -17.48 -9.03 -1.66
C LEU A 5 -16.90 -10.03 -0.65
N VAL A 6 -16.33 -11.14 -1.14
CA VAL A 6 -15.66 -12.11 -0.26
C VAL A 6 -14.50 -11.45 0.47
N LEU A 7 -13.64 -10.72 -0.24
CA LEU A 7 -12.50 -10.04 0.37
C LEU A 7 -12.94 -9.00 1.43
N PHE A 8 -13.98 -8.22 1.12
CA PHE A 8 -14.53 -7.20 2.01
C PHE A 8 -15.14 -7.78 3.29
N ILE A 9 -15.65 -9.01 3.26
CA ILE A 9 -16.18 -9.70 4.45
C ILE A 9 -15.06 -10.42 5.21
N LEU A 10 -14.16 -11.08 4.49
CA LEU A 10 -13.13 -11.91 5.08
C LEU A 10 -12.09 -11.08 5.84
N ILE A 11 -11.68 -9.93 5.30
CA ILE A 11 -10.67 -9.07 5.93
C ILE A 11 -11.12 -8.61 7.32
N PRO A 12 -12.29 -7.95 7.50
CA PRO A 12 -12.76 -7.52 8.82
C PRO A 12 -13.01 -8.69 9.77
N ALA A 13 -13.51 -9.84 9.25
CA ALA A 13 -13.74 -11.02 10.09
C ALA A 13 -12.45 -11.54 10.71
N VAL A 14 -11.36 -11.59 9.93
CA VAL A 14 -10.04 -11.97 10.42
C VAL A 14 -9.52 -10.93 11.41
N GLU A 15 -9.66 -9.65 11.12
CA GLU A 15 -9.22 -8.57 12.04
C GLU A 15 -9.88 -8.64 13.40
N VAL A 16 -11.21 -8.79 13.44
CA VAL A 16 -11.96 -8.90 14.70
C VAL A 16 -11.51 -10.13 15.49
N THR A 17 -11.25 -11.26 14.81
CA THR A 17 -10.75 -12.48 15.45
C THR A 17 -9.38 -12.26 16.10
N VAL A 18 -8.46 -11.59 15.39
CA VAL A 18 -7.12 -11.27 15.90
C VAL A 18 -7.21 -10.25 17.04
N LEU A 19 -8.07 -9.24 16.93
CA LEU A 19 -8.32 -8.24 17.98
C LEU A 19 -8.77 -8.88 19.29
N ILE A 20 -9.77 -9.76 19.21
CA ILE A 20 -10.30 -10.47 20.37
C ILE A 20 -9.21 -11.38 20.96
N GLY A 21 -8.49 -12.13 20.11
CA GLY A 21 -7.38 -12.98 20.54
C GLY A 21 -6.27 -12.21 21.27
N SER A 22 -5.82 -11.09 20.71
CA SER A 22 -4.83 -10.19 21.32
C SER A 22 -5.33 -9.59 22.62
N SER A 23 -6.61 -9.22 22.70
CA SER A 23 -7.21 -8.67 23.92
C SER A 23 -7.23 -9.67 25.07
N HIS A 24 -7.34 -10.97 24.79
CA HIS A 24 -7.25 -12.03 25.80
C HIS A 24 -5.81 -12.30 26.25
N LEU A 25 -4.82 -12.15 25.38
CA LEU A 25 -3.41 -12.42 25.69
C LEU A 25 -2.73 -11.27 26.45
N ILE A 26 -3.00 -10.03 26.03
CA ILE A 26 -2.26 -8.83 26.48
C ILE A 26 -3.15 -7.90 27.32
N GLY A 27 -4.47 -8.10 27.27
CA GLY A 27 -5.47 -7.24 27.91
C GLY A 27 -6.01 -6.15 26.97
N MET A 28 -7.20 -5.63 27.30
CA MET A 28 -7.92 -4.66 26.47
C MET A 28 -7.15 -3.33 26.33
N TRP A 29 -6.67 -2.75 27.43
CA TRP A 29 -5.97 -1.46 27.42
C TRP A 29 -4.66 -1.47 26.61
N PRO A 30 -3.76 -2.46 26.78
CA PRO A 30 -2.57 -2.57 25.94
C PRO A 30 -2.89 -2.79 24.46
N THR A 31 -3.89 -3.61 24.15
CA THR A 31 -4.36 -3.86 22.77
C THR A 31 -4.81 -2.55 22.13
N PHE A 32 -5.64 -1.76 22.82
CA PHE A 32 -6.09 -0.46 22.35
C PHE A 32 -4.92 0.53 22.14
N ALA A 33 -4.00 0.60 23.10
CA ALA A 33 -2.83 1.46 22.99
C ALA A 33 -1.95 1.09 21.78
N MET A 34 -1.78 -0.21 21.50
CA MET A 34 -1.01 -0.69 20.36
C MET A 34 -1.65 -0.33 19.02
N ILE A 35 -2.98 -0.40 18.92
CA ILE A 35 -3.76 0.02 17.75
C ILE A 35 -3.60 1.53 17.50
N VAL A 36 -3.76 2.34 18.55
CA VAL A 36 -3.57 3.79 18.42
C VAL A 36 -2.14 4.11 18.01
N PHE A 37 -1.16 3.43 18.61
CA PHE A 37 0.25 3.63 18.31
C PHE A 37 0.59 3.29 16.85
N THR A 38 0.11 2.15 16.35
CA THR A 38 0.32 1.72 14.96
C THR A 38 -0.38 2.63 13.96
N ALA A 39 -1.61 3.07 14.23
CA ALA A 39 -2.32 4.04 13.40
C ALA A 39 -1.58 5.40 13.33
N VAL A 40 -1.09 5.92 14.47
CA VAL A 40 -0.33 7.17 14.51
C VAL A 40 1.00 7.02 13.75
N LEU A 41 1.73 5.93 13.96
CA LEU A 41 2.96 5.65 13.23
C LEU A 41 2.72 5.53 11.72
N GLY A 42 1.68 4.80 11.32
CA GLY A 42 1.32 4.62 9.93
C GLY A 42 0.96 5.93 9.24
N ALA A 43 0.13 6.75 9.88
CA ALA A 43 -0.21 8.09 9.38
C ALA A 43 1.04 8.99 9.29
N TYR A 44 1.94 8.92 10.27
CA TYR A 44 3.19 9.69 10.25
C TYR A 44 4.09 9.29 9.07
N LEU A 45 4.27 7.99 8.83
CA LEU A 45 5.08 7.49 7.70
C LEU A 45 4.43 7.82 6.36
N ALA A 46 3.11 7.67 6.23
CA ALA A 46 2.36 8.03 5.03
C ALA A 46 2.54 9.53 4.71
N LYS A 47 2.45 10.39 5.72
CA LYS A 47 2.70 11.83 5.59
C LYS A 47 4.13 12.09 5.10
N GLN A 48 5.13 11.47 5.74
CA GLN A 48 6.54 11.68 5.39
C GLN A 48 6.85 11.24 3.94
N GLN A 49 6.41 10.05 3.54
CA GLN A 49 6.62 9.54 2.18
C GLN A 49 5.80 10.33 1.15
N GLY A 50 4.59 10.76 1.50
CA GLY A 50 3.72 11.54 0.62
C GLY A 50 4.36 12.88 0.24
N PHE A 51 4.90 13.60 1.23
CA PHE A 51 5.65 14.84 0.98
C PHE A 51 6.89 14.63 0.11
N LYS A 52 7.61 13.52 0.31
CA LYS A 52 8.79 13.20 -0.49
C LYS A 52 8.43 12.97 -1.96
N VAL A 53 7.37 12.20 -2.21
CA VAL A 53 6.88 11.95 -3.57
C VAL A 53 6.37 13.24 -4.24
N LEU A 54 5.59 14.05 -3.52
CA LEU A 54 5.10 15.33 -4.07
C LEU A 54 6.25 16.24 -4.49
N ARG A 55 7.29 16.35 -3.65
CA ARG A 55 8.49 17.13 -3.98
C ARG A 55 9.21 16.59 -5.21
N GLU A 56 9.30 15.27 -5.35
CA GLU A 56 9.93 14.64 -6.51
C GLU A 56 9.13 14.89 -7.80
N ILE A 57 7.80 14.77 -7.74
CA ILE A 57 6.89 15.09 -8.85
C ILE A 57 7.07 16.56 -9.27
N GLN A 58 6.99 17.50 -8.32
CA GLN A 58 7.19 18.93 -8.60
C GLN A 58 8.58 19.21 -9.19
N SER A 59 9.62 18.60 -8.65
CA SER A 59 10.99 18.78 -9.11
C SER A 59 11.18 18.30 -10.55
N ARG A 60 10.61 17.14 -10.93
CA ARG A 60 10.66 16.61 -12.30
C ARG A 60 9.83 17.44 -13.28
N LEU A 61 8.63 17.88 -12.87
CA LEU A 61 7.80 18.77 -13.69
C LEU A 61 8.49 20.11 -13.96
N ASN A 62 9.15 20.69 -12.95
CA ASN A 62 9.93 21.93 -13.12
C ASN A 62 11.13 21.77 -14.06
N ARG A 63 11.64 20.54 -14.26
CA ARG A 63 12.69 20.22 -15.24
C ARG A 63 12.13 19.85 -16.63
N GLY A 64 10.81 19.85 -16.82
CA GLY A 64 10.17 19.40 -18.06
C GLY A 64 10.21 17.88 -18.27
N GLU A 65 10.53 17.10 -17.23
CA GLU A 65 10.58 15.64 -17.28
C GLU A 65 9.21 15.04 -16.91
N MET A 66 8.74 14.01 -17.62
CA MET A 66 7.52 13.28 -17.23
C MET A 66 7.75 12.46 -15.94
N PRO A 67 6.99 12.69 -14.85
CA PRO A 67 7.22 12.06 -13.56
C PRO A 67 6.52 10.69 -13.41
N GLY A 68 6.51 9.84 -14.44
CA GLY A 68 5.74 8.59 -14.45
C GLY A 68 6.00 7.68 -13.24
N ASP A 69 7.27 7.45 -12.92
CA ASP A 69 7.67 6.61 -11.77
C ASP A 69 7.27 7.22 -10.43
N ALA A 70 7.42 8.55 -10.28
CA ALA A 70 7.10 9.26 -9.05
C ALA A 70 5.58 9.28 -8.80
N VAL A 71 4.76 9.33 -9.85
CA VAL A 71 3.30 9.23 -9.74
C VAL A 71 2.87 7.84 -9.26
N ILE A 72 3.46 6.78 -9.82
CA ILE A 72 3.21 5.39 -9.36
C ILE A 72 3.63 5.25 -7.89
N ASP A 73 4.78 5.80 -7.54
CA ASP A 73 5.25 5.84 -6.17
C ASP A 73 4.29 6.60 -5.25
N GLY A 74 3.61 7.64 -5.73
CA GLY A 74 2.58 8.38 -5.01
C GLY A 74 1.32 7.55 -4.75
N ILE A 75 0.87 6.79 -5.75
CA ILE A 75 -0.28 5.89 -5.64
C ILE A 75 -0.03 4.84 -4.56
N PHE A 76 1.16 4.24 -4.52
CA PHE A 76 1.52 3.29 -3.46
C PHE A 76 1.56 3.92 -2.06
N VAL A 77 2.02 5.17 -1.93
CA VAL A 77 1.98 5.87 -0.63
C VAL A 77 0.53 6.12 -0.21
N PHE A 78 -0.30 6.55 -1.15
CA PHE A 78 -1.71 6.85 -0.88
C PHE A 78 -2.47 5.59 -0.45
N ILE A 79 -2.35 4.50 -1.21
CA ILE A 79 -2.99 3.23 -0.89
C ILE A 79 -2.49 2.70 0.47
N GLY A 80 -1.18 2.74 0.71
CA GLY A 80 -0.60 2.32 1.99
C GLY A 80 -1.09 3.18 3.16
N GLY A 81 -1.18 4.50 2.98
CA GLY A 81 -1.67 5.42 4.00
C GLY A 81 -3.17 5.26 4.30
N VAL A 82 -3.99 5.02 3.28
CA VAL A 82 -5.42 4.72 3.45
C VAL A 82 -5.60 3.38 4.17
N LEU A 83 -4.78 2.38 3.86
CA LEU A 83 -4.80 1.09 4.57
C LEU A 83 -4.46 1.25 6.06
N LEU A 84 -3.40 2.02 6.38
CA LEU A 84 -2.96 2.26 7.76
C LEU A 84 -3.87 3.20 8.56
N LEU A 85 -4.74 3.95 7.88
CA LEU A 85 -5.76 4.77 8.54
C LEU A 85 -6.92 3.93 9.08
N VAL A 86 -7.12 2.72 8.56
CA VAL A 86 -8.06 1.75 9.12
C VAL A 86 -7.29 0.92 10.15
N PRO A 87 -7.40 1.24 11.45
CA PRO A 87 -6.63 0.56 12.48
C PRO A 87 -6.98 -0.93 12.54
N GLY A 88 -6.01 -1.79 12.25
CA GLY A 88 -6.22 -3.23 12.33
C GLY A 88 -4.93 -4.02 12.21
N TYR A 89 -4.73 -5.00 13.09
CA TYR A 89 -3.46 -5.75 13.20
C TYR A 89 -2.93 -6.31 11.88
N VAL A 90 -3.81 -6.87 11.04
CA VAL A 90 -3.43 -7.47 9.76
C VAL A 90 -3.23 -6.41 8.69
N THR A 91 -4.13 -5.42 8.66
CA THR A 91 -4.11 -4.33 7.68
C THR A 91 -2.94 -3.37 7.95
N ASP A 92 -2.51 -3.23 9.20
CA ASP A 92 -1.32 -2.51 9.63
C ASP A 92 -0.06 -3.16 9.06
N ILE A 93 0.09 -4.49 9.20
CA ILE A 93 1.23 -5.21 8.62
C ILE A 93 1.28 -5.01 7.10
N ILE A 94 0.14 -5.17 6.42
CA ILE A 94 0.05 -4.99 4.97
C ILE A 94 0.35 -3.54 4.58
N GLY A 95 -0.19 -2.56 5.30
CA GLY A 95 0.02 -1.15 5.06
C GLY A 95 1.48 -0.73 5.29
N PHE A 96 2.13 -1.22 6.34
CA PHE A 96 3.56 -1.01 6.58
C PHE A 96 4.40 -1.62 5.46
N VAL A 97 4.05 -2.81 4.97
CA VAL A 97 4.70 -3.46 3.82
C VAL A 97 4.61 -2.59 2.56
N PHE A 98 3.47 -1.94 2.29
CA PHE A 98 3.31 -1.05 1.13
C PHE A 98 4.04 0.31 1.28
N ILE A 99 4.15 0.83 2.52
CA ILE A 99 4.83 2.09 2.79
C ILE A 99 6.36 1.94 2.84
N PHE A 100 6.88 0.78 3.24
CA PHE A 100 8.33 0.59 3.38
C PHE A 100 9.06 0.60 2.01
N PRO A 101 10.12 1.40 1.85
CA PRO A 101 10.86 1.53 0.59
C PRO A 101 11.62 0.27 0.18
N ILE A 102 11.94 -0.63 1.13
CA ILE A 102 12.62 -1.90 0.88
C ILE A 102 11.68 -2.84 0.11
N THR A 103 10.41 -2.91 0.52
CA THR A 103 9.42 -3.75 -0.15
C THR A 103 9.15 -3.27 -1.57
N ARG A 104 9.19 -1.94 -1.82
CA ARG A 104 9.07 -1.40 -3.19
C ARG A 104 10.18 -1.88 -4.13
N ARG A 105 11.41 -2.02 -3.65
CA ARG A 105 12.51 -2.55 -4.48
C ARG A 105 12.33 -4.04 -4.82
N LEU A 106 11.65 -4.81 -3.97
CA LEU A 106 11.37 -6.23 -4.20
C LEU A 106 10.10 -6.46 -5.04
N LEU A 107 9.05 -5.67 -4.83
CA LEU A 107 7.78 -5.77 -5.55
C LEU A 107 7.83 -5.14 -6.95
N LYS A 108 8.60 -4.06 -7.16
CA LYS A 108 8.76 -3.41 -8.49
C LYS A 108 9.14 -4.42 -9.59
N PRO A 109 10.19 -5.25 -9.48
CA PRO A 109 10.54 -6.19 -10.55
C PRO A 109 9.49 -7.29 -10.76
N MET A 110 8.74 -7.67 -9.72
CA MET A 110 7.71 -8.71 -9.82
C MET A 110 6.45 -8.20 -10.54
N ILE A 111 6.04 -6.97 -10.25
CA ILE A 111 4.92 -6.29 -10.93
C ILE A 111 5.31 -5.92 -12.36
N MET A 112 6.54 -5.45 -12.60
CA MET A 112 7.04 -5.16 -13.95
C MET A 112 7.01 -6.42 -14.82
N LYS A 113 7.50 -7.56 -14.32
CA LYS A 113 7.46 -8.84 -15.03
C LYS A 113 6.03 -9.32 -15.30
N TRP A 114 5.11 -9.15 -14.34
CA TRP A 114 3.70 -9.51 -14.54
C TRP A 114 3.02 -8.61 -15.57
N LEU A 115 3.33 -7.31 -15.56
CA LEU A 115 2.82 -6.32 -16.51
C LEU A 115 3.36 -6.56 -17.92
N GLU A 116 4.67 -6.80 -18.07
CA GLU A 116 5.28 -7.18 -19.34
C GLU A 116 4.72 -8.49 -19.89
N TRP A 117 4.53 -9.50 -19.03
CA TRP A 117 3.92 -10.78 -19.42
C TRP A 117 2.47 -10.63 -19.89
N LYS A 118 1.75 -9.65 -19.36
CA LYS A 118 0.35 -9.36 -19.72
C LYS A 118 0.25 -8.46 -20.96
N LEU A 119 1.18 -7.51 -21.14
CA LEU A 119 1.28 -6.67 -22.33
C LEU A 119 1.79 -7.45 -23.55
N ARG A 120 2.72 -8.40 -23.36
CA ARG A 120 3.15 -9.34 -24.43
C ARG A 120 2.02 -10.20 -24.99
N ARG A 121 0.90 -10.36 -24.28
CA ARG A 121 -0.26 -11.11 -24.75
C ARG A 121 -1.26 -10.28 -25.57
N ASN A 122 -1.14 -8.96 -25.61
CA ASN A 122 -2.13 -8.09 -26.25
C ASN A 122 -1.58 -7.16 -27.34
N THR A 123 -0.29 -7.25 -27.66
CA THR A 123 0.29 -6.51 -28.80
C THR A 123 0.69 -7.50 -29.89
N THR A 124 -0.29 -8.02 -30.62
CA THR A 124 -0.07 -8.39 -32.02
C THR A 124 -0.68 -7.27 -32.86
N ILE A 125 0.15 -6.67 -33.72
CA ILE A 125 -0.22 -5.71 -34.80
C ILE A 125 -0.57 -4.32 -34.22
N ILE A 126 0.19 -3.23 -34.41
CA ILE A 126 0.52 -2.58 -35.69
C ILE A 126 1.90 -1.89 -35.59
N VAL A 127 2.97 -2.60 -35.97
CA VAL A 127 4.12 -1.97 -36.63
C VAL A 127 4.47 -2.90 -37.78
N GLN A 128 3.82 -2.69 -38.92
CA GLN A 128 4.50 -2.87 -40.19
C GLN A 128 3.76 -2.14 -41.31
N LYS A 129 4.53 -1.22 -41.90
CA LYS A 129 4.36 -0.50 -43.17
C LYS A 129 3.56 0.80 -43.17
#